data_AF-A0A1E4F2J9-F1
#
_entry.id   AF-A0A1E4F2J9-F1
#
_cell.length_a   1.000
_cell.length_b   1.000
_cell.length_c   1.000
_cell.angle_alpha   90.00
_cell.angle_beta   90.00
_cell.angle_gamma   90.00
#
_symmetry.space_group_name_H-M   'P 1'
#
loop_
_entity.id
_entity.type
_entity.pdbx_description
1 polymer ?
#
loop_
_entity_poly.entity_id
_entity_poly.type
_entity_poly.pdbx_seq_one_letter_code
_entity_poly.pdbx_strand_id
1 'polypeptide(L)'
;MPDAHIAEFLDLARSANVHFDIVNDRLHMQMVRPNWAMWSPIRHLLDEIGHERIEAFVRREAAARGMVDRSAQVSAERLHLAVEVMRG
;
A
#
# COMPACT_ATOMS: atom_id res chain seq x y z
N MET A 1 -12.82 -9.34 12.55
CA MET A 1 -11.61 -8.53 12.81
C MET A 1 -11.76 -7.17 12.13
N PRO A 2 -11.53 -6.03 12.80
CA PRO A 2 -11.56 -4.71 12.17
C PRO A 2 -10.47 -4.49 11.11
N ASP A 3 -10.69 -3.56 10.17
CA ASP A 3 -9.70 -3.19 9.14
C ASP A 3 -8.41 -2.60 9.74
N ALA A 4 -8.51 -1.92 10.89
CA ALA A 4 -7.35 -1.39 11.61
C ALA A 4 -6.32 -2.47 11.97
N HIS A 5 -6.78 -3.70 12.27
CA HIS A 5 -5.87 -4.81 12.58
C HIS A 5 -5.15 -5.34 11.33
N ILE A 6 -5.77 -5.23 10.14
CA ILE A 6 -5.13 -5.58 8.86
C ILE A 6 -4.06 -4.54 8.53
N ALA A 7 -4.35 -3.26 8.74
CA ALA A 7 -3.38 -2.18 8.56
C ALA A 7 -2.13 -2.38 9.44
N GLU A 8 -2.35 -2.63 10.74
CA GLU A 8 -1.26 -2.90 11.69
C GLU A 8 -0.44 -4.14 11.29
N PHE A 9 -1.11 -5.23 10.90
CA PHE A 9 -0.43 -6.41 10.37
C PHE A 9 0.46 -6.09 9.16
N LEU A 10 -0.05 -5.32 8.19
CA LEU A 10 0.71 -4.94 7.00
C LEU A 10 1.90 -4.03 7.32
N ASP A 11 1.78 -3.17 8.33
CA ASP A 11 2.88 -2.33 8.81
C ASP A 11 3.96 -3.15 9.53
N LEU A 12 3.56 -4.15 10.32
CA LEU A 12 4.49 -5.11 10.92
C LEU A 12 5.20 -5.95 9.85
N ALA A 13 4.47 -6.41 8.83
CA ALA A 13 5.04 -7.11 7.69
C ALA A 13 6.07 -6.25 6.95
N ARG A 14 5.74 -4.98 6.67
CA ARG A 14 6.65 -4.02 6.04
C ARG A 14 7.93 -3.82 6.86
N SER A 15 7.79 -3.74 8.18
CA SER A 15 8.92 -3.64 9.10
C SER A 15 9.84 -4.87 9.07
N ALA A 16 9.30 -6.04 8.69
CA ALA A 16 10.05 -7.27 8.45
C ALA A 16 10.54 -7.43 7.00
N ASN A 17 10.44 -6.40 6.16
CA ASN A 17 10.70 -6.42 4.71
C ASN A 17 9.82 -7.39 3.91
N VAL A 18 8.57 -7.59 4.36
CA VAL A 18 7.54 -8.36 3.66
C VAL A 18 6.48 -7.39 3.15
N HIS A 19 6.28 -7.35 1.84
CA HIS A 19 5.41 -6.40 1.16
C HIS A 19 4.24 -7.12 0.50
N PHE A 20 3.08 -6.46 0.47
CA PHE A 20 1.86 -6.96 -0.16
C PHE A 20 1.38 -5.94 -1.17
N ASP A 21 1.28 -6.34 -2.42
CA ASP A 21 0.91 -5.46 -3.52
C ASP A 21 -0.04 -6.16 -4.49
N ILE A 22 -0.82 -5.38 -5.24
CA ILE A 22 -1.62 -5.89 -6.35
C ILE A 22 -0.82 -5.77 -7.63
N VAL A 23 -0.46 -6.91 -8.23
CA VAL A 23 0.24 -6.98 -9.52
C VAL A 23 -0.55 -7.88 -10.45
N ASN A 24 -0.81 -7.42 -11.68
CA ASN A 24 -1.61 -8.16 -12.67
C ASN A 24 -2.95 -8.68 -12.10
N ASP A 25 -3.65 -7.81 -11.38
CA ASP A 25 -4.94 -8.10 -10.75
C ASP A 25 -4.92 -9.23 -9.72
N ARG A 26 -3.77 -9.50 -9.10
CA ARG A 26 -3.62 -10.49 -8.03
C ARG A 26 -2.84 -9.93 -6.85
N LEU A 27 -3.15 -10.42 -5.65
CA LEU A 27 -2.34 -10.14 -4.46
C LEU A 27 -1.02 -10.91 -4.54
N HIS A 28 0.09 -10.18 -4.51
CA HIS A 28 1.44 -10.70 -4.45
C HIS A 28 2.07 -10.36 -3.10
N MET A 29 2.74 -11.35 -2.51
CA MET A 29 3.59 -11.17 -1.33
C MET A 29 5.05 -11.21 -1.77
N GLN A 30 5.78 -10.12 -1.55
CA GLN A 30 7.20 -10.01 -1.89
C GLN A 30 8.04 -9.97 -0.62
N MET A 31 9.13 -10.73 -0.59
CA MET A 31 10.10 -10.72 0.50
C MET A 31 11.47 -10.32 -0.06
N VAL A 32 12.02 -9.22 0.42
CA VAL A 32 13.35 -8.74 0.01
C VAL A 32 14.23 -8.60 1.25
N ARG A 33 15.18 -9.52 1.44
CA ARG A 33 15.99 -9.63 2.68
C ARG A 33 15.09 -9.59 3.93
N PRO A 34 14.17 -10.56 4.09
CA PRO A 34 13.22 -10.57 5.19
C PRO A 34 13.93 -10.68 6.54
N ASN A 35 13.43 -9.94 7.53
CA ASN A 35 13.83 -10.11 8.92
C ASN A 35 13.02 -11.24 9.54
N TRP A 36 13.57 -12.46 9.54
CA TRP A 36 12.89 -13.66 10.05
C TRP A 36 12.56 -13.59 11.54
N ALA A 37 13.36 -12.90 12.35
CA ALA A 37 13.10 -12.74 13.77
C ALA A 37 11.82 -11.90 14.01
N MET A 38 11.54 -10.95 13.12
CA MET A 38 10.30 -10.16 13.16
C MET A 38 9.13 -10.85 12.46
N TRP A 39 9.38 -11.55 11.35
CA TRP A 39 8.32 -12.17 10.55
C TRP A 39 7.77 -13.46 11.16
N SER A 40 8.63 -14.33 11.69
CA SER A 40 8.21 -15.65 12.19
C SER A 40 7.11 -15.60 13.25
N PRO A 41 7.16 -14.70 14.27
CA PRO A 41 6.13 -14.64 15.30
C PRO A 41 4.75 -14.24 14.77
N ILE A 42 4.69 -13.43 13.71
CA ILE A 42 3.44 -12.85 13.19
C ILE A 42 2.91 -13.53 11.93
N ARG A 43 3.67 -14.45 11.32
CA ARG A 43 3.31 -15.12 10.06
C ARG A 43 1.96 -15.84 10.12
N HIS A 44 1.60 -16.40 11.27
CA HIS A 44 0.33 -17.13 11.47
C HIS A 44 -0.90 -16.23 11.27
N LEU A 45 -0.75 -14.91 11.42
CA LEU A 45 -1.82 -13.95 11.16
C LEU A 45 -2.27 -13.94 9.70
N LEU A 46 -1.46 -14.45 8.76
CA LEU A 46 -1.90 -14.66 7.37
C LEU A 46 -3.10 -15.61 7.29
N ASP A 47 -3.05 -16.69 8.06
CA ASP A 47 -4.10 -17.71 8.08
C ASP A 47 -5.32 -17.20 8.86
N GLU A 48 -5.10 -16.43 9.92
CA GLU A 48 -6.19 -15.84 10.72
C GLU A 48 -6.94 -14.71 10.00
N ILE A 49 -6.21 -13.85 9.27
CA ILE A 49 -6.80 -12.74 8.52
C ILE A 49 -7.44 -13.27 7.23
N GLY A 50 -6.76 -14.18 6.54
CA GLY A 50 -7.21 -14.77 5.30
C GLY A 50 -6.90 -13.92 4.06
N HIS A 51 -6.63 -14.61 2.95
CA HIS A 51 -6.24 -14.01 1.68
C HIS A 51 -7.20 -12.94 1.17
N GLU A 52 -8.50 -13.24 1.11
CA GLU A 52 -9.52 -12.35 0.54
C GLU A 52 -9.58 -11.00 1.28
N ARG A 53 -9.37 -11.02 2.59
CA ARG A 53 -9.45 -9.81 3.42
C ARG A 53 -8.21 -8.94 3.25
N ILE A 54 -7.03 -9.55 3.18
CA ILE A 54 -5.78 -8.85 2.88
C ILE A 54 -5.87 -8.24 1.48
N GLU A 55 -6.33 -9.01 0.49
CA GLU A 55 -6.47 -8.55 -0.89
C GLU A 55 -7.44 -7.37 -0.99
N ALA A 56 -8.63 -7.49 -0.40
CA ALA A 56 -9.62 -6.43 -0.42
C ALA A 56 -9.09 -5.14 0.23
N PHE A 57 -8.33 -5.24 1.32
CA PHE A 57 -7.71 -4.10 1.99
C PHE A 57 -6.64 -3.45 1.11
N VAL A 58 -5.70 -4.24 0.57
CA VAL A 58 -4.61 -3.74 -0.28
C VAL A 58 -5.18 -3.11 -1.57
N ARG A 59 -6.25 -3.65 -2.15
CA ARG A 59 -6.96 -3.05 -3.29
C ARG A 59 -7.55 -1.67 -2.95
N ARG A 60 -8.17 -1.52 -1.78
CA ARG A 60 -8.71 -0.23 -1.32
C ARG A 60 -7.58 0.79 -1.13
N GLU A 61 -6.50 0.39 -0.48
CA GLU A 61 -5.31 1.23 -0.27
C GLU A 61 -4.66 1.67 -1.60
N ALA A 62 -4.47 0.74 -2.54
CA ALA A 62 -3.92 1.04 -3.85
C ALA A 62 -4.81 2.02 -4.65
N ALA A 63 -6.14 1.84 -4.58
CA ALA A 63 -7.10 2.75 -5.20
C ALA A 63 -7.03 4.15 -4.55
N ALA A 64 -6.92 4.23 -3.23
CA ALA A 64 -6.78 5.49 -2.50
C ALA A 64 -5.49 6.22 -2.88
N ARG A 65 -4.35 5.54 -2.92
CA ARG A 65 -3.07 6.09 -3.37
C ARG A 65 -3.15 6.61 -4.80
N GLY A 66 -3.71 5.81 -5.71
CA GLY A 66 -3.90 6.22 -7.11
C GLY A 66 -4.81 7.44 -7.27
N MET A 67 -5.78 7.67 -6.38
CA MET A 67 -6.57 8.91 -6.38
C MET A 67 -5.74 10.12 -5.93
N VAL A 68 -4.95 9.96 -4.87
CA VAL A 68 -4.06 11.02 -4.36
C VAL A 68 -3.02 11.41 -5.41
N ASP A 69 -2.37 10.44 -6.05
CA ASP A 69 -1.35 10.69 -7.07
C ASP A 69 -1.92 11.47 -8.27
N ARG A 70 -3.13 11.09 -8.72
CA ARG A 70 -3.83 11.84 -9.77
C ARG A 70 -4.17 13.27 -9.35
N SER A 71 -4.62 13.46 -8.11
CA SER A 71 -4.92 14.80 -7.59
C SER A 71 -3.67 15.67 -7.47
N ALA A 72 -2.55 15.08 -7.05
CA ALA A 72 -1.26 15.77 -6.96
C ALA A 72 -0.78 16.21 -8.35
N GLN A 73 -0.89 15.32 -9.35
CA GLN A 73 -0.53 15.61 -10.73
C GLN A 73 -1.34 16.77 -11.31
N VAL A 74 -2.68 16.76 -11.16
CA VAL A 74 -3.55 17.84 -11.64
C VAL A 74 -3.23 19.17 -10.96
N SER A 75 -2.90 19.13 -9.67
CA SER A 75 -2.52 20.33 -8.91
C SER A 75 -1.19 20.90 -9.41
N ALA A 76 -0.21 20.04 -9.71
CA ALA A 76 1.08 20.43 -10.26
C ALA A 76 0.95 21.07 -11.65
N GLU A 77 0.12 20.50 -12.53
CA GLU A 77 -0.15 21.04 -13.87
C GLU A 77 -0.79 22.43 -13.82
N ARG A 78 -1.78 22.63 -12.94
CA ARG A 78 -2.41 23.94 -12.74
C ARG A 78 -1.45 24.98 -12.21
N LEU A 79 -0.58 24.60 -11.27
CA LEU A 79 0.45 25.49 -10.75
C LEU A 79 1.45 25.89 -11.84
N HIS A 80 1.86 24.94 -12.69
CA HIS A 80 2.75 25.22 -13.81
C HIS A 80 2.15 26.25 -14.78
N LEU A 81 0.90 26.05 -15.20
CA LEU A 81 0.17 26.98 -16.07
C LEU A 81 0.04 28.38 -15.45
N ALA A 82 -0.27 28.47 -14.15
CA ALA A 82 -0.37 29.74 -13.46
C ALA A 82 0.98 30.49 -13.42
N VAL A 83 2.09 29.77 -13.21
CA VAL A 83 3.44 30.34 -13.23
C VAL A 83 3.80 30.86 -14.63
N GLU A 84 3.42 30.16 -15.69
CA GLU A 84 3.63 30.61 -17.07
C GLU A 84 2.86 31.90 -17.39
N VAL A 85 1.60 32.00 -16.96
CA VAL A 85 0.77 33.21 -17.14
C VAL A 85 1.34 34.43 -16.41
N MET A 86 1.94 34.25 -15.23
CA MET A 86 2.54 35.35 -14.45
C MET A 86 3.92 35.79 -14.97
N ARG A 87 4.55 35.00 -15.85
CA ARG A 87 5.85 35.30 -16.45
C ARG A 87 5.76 35.99 -17.81
N GLY A 88 4.59 35.96 -18.46
CA GLY A 88 4.28 36.72 -19.68
C GLY A 88 3.73 38.10 -19.38
#